data_AF-A0A835Q615-F1
#
_entry.id   AF-A0A835Q615-F1
#
_cell.length_a   1.000
_cell.length_b   1.000
_cell.length_c   1.000
_cell.angle_alpha   90.00
_cell.angle_beta   90.00
_cell.angle_gamma   90.00
#
_symmetry.space_group_name_H-M   'P 1'
#
loop_
_entity.id
_entity.type
_entity.pdbx_description
1 polymer ?
#
loop_
_entity_poly.entity_id
_entity_poly.type
_entity_poly.pdbx_seq_one_letter_code
_entity_poly.pdbx_strand_id
1 'polypeptide(L)'
;MQKFAFSSFDCYLVNMASKSSSENSELMNEQVIAMYAAMRSELNQFYSKITELEMEVMSNLVIKAIQPLDPSRRCYRMIGAVLVERTVREVLPAVHRNKDGLKR
;
A
#
# COMPACT_ATOMS: atom_id res chain seq x y z
N MET A 1 -26.30 59.70 -30.60
CA MET A 1 -24.94 59.15 -30.46
C MET A 1 -24.56 59.18 -28.99
N GLN A 2 -24.52 58.03 -28.30
CA GLN A 2 -23.83 57.91 -27.01
C GLN A 2 -22.98 56.64 -27.09
N LYS A 3 -21.67 56.85 -27.16
CA LYS A 3 -20.65 55.79 -27.17
C LYS A 3 -20.46 55.36 -25.71
N PHE A 4 -20.82 54.14 -25.36
CA PHE A 4 -20.43 53.52 -24.10
C PHE A 4 -18.92 53.30 -24.12
N ALA A 5 -18.17 54.09 -23.36
CA ALA A 5 -16.77 53.85 -23.08
C ALA A 5 -16.70 52.83 -21.94
N PHE A 6 -16.60 51.53 -22.26
CA PHE A 6 -16.21 50.53 -21.27
C PHE A 6 -14.74 50.80 -20.91
N SER A 7 -14.49 51.04 -19.62
CA SER A 7 -13.17 51.43 -19.13
C SER A 7 -12.21 50.23 -19.15
N SER A 8 -10.91 50.50 -19.29
CA SER A 8 -9.83 49.50 -19.22
C SER A 8 -9.86 48.65 -17.92
N PHE A 9 -10.53 49.16 -16.87
CA PHE A 9 -10.70 48.48 -15.59
C PHE A 9 -11.68 47.29 -15.65
N ASP A 10 -12.72 47.34 -16.49
CA ASP A 10 -13.71 46.25 -16.59
C ASP A 10 -13.13 45.00 -17.28
N CYS A 11 -12.18 45.18 -18.21
CA CYS A 11 -11.48 44.08 -18.87
C CYS A 11 -10.56 43.29 -17.92
N TYR A 12 -9.95 43.97 -16.94
CA TYR A 12 -9.08 43.34 -15.95
C TYR A 12 -9.85 42.49 -14.92
N LEU A 13 -11.02 42.97 -14.48
CA LEU A 13 -11.84 42.26 -13.50
C LEU A 13 -12.43 40.95 -14.08
N VAL A 14 -12.82 40.97 -15.35
CA VAL A 14 -13.31 39.78 -16.09
C VAL A 14 -12.20 38.74 -16.29
N ASN A 15 -10.96 39.17 -16.54
CA ASN A 15 -9.80 38.27 -16.67
C ASN A 15 -9.37 37.62 -15.33
N MET A 16 -9.51 38.31 -14.20
CA MET A 16 -9.22 37.73 -12.89
C MET A 16 -10.29 36.71 -12.45
N ALA A 17 -11.56 37.00 -12.75
CA ALA A 17 -12.66 36.07 -12.46
C ALA A 17 -12.54 34.77 -13.27
N SER A 18 -12.19 34.84 -14.56
CA SER A 18 -11.97 33.66 -15.40
C SER A 18 -10.76 32.84 -14.96
N LYS A 19 -9.65 33.48 -14.61
CA LYS A 19 -8.41 32.80 -14.16
C LYS A 19 -8.56 32.07 -12.81
N SER A 20 -9.33 32.65 -11.88
CA SER A 20 -9.62 32.01 -10.59
C SER A 20 -10.45 30.72 -10.72
N SER A 21 -11.33 30.66 -11.72
CA SER A 21 -12.16 29.47 -11.97
C SER A 21 -11.37 28.32 -12.63
N SER A 22 -10.41 28.63 -13.51
CA SER A 22 -9.54 27.62 -14.15
C SER A 22 -8.45 27.11 -13.21
N GLU A 23 -7.79 27.98 -12.44
CA GLU A 23 -6.77 27.55 -11.45
C GLU A 23 -7.38 26.71 -10.33
N ASN A 24 -8.60 27.03 -9.87
CA ASN A 24 -9.30 26.21 -8.88
C ASN A 24 -9.65 24.81 -9.44
N SER A 25 -10.04 24.74 -10.72
CA SER A 25 -10.30 23.46 -11.40
C SER A 25 -9.03 22.61 -11.57
N GLU A 26 -7.89 23.25 -11.87
CA GLU A 26 -6.58 22.58 -11.96
C GLU A 26 -6.08 22.08 -10.60
N LEU A 27 -6.17 22.90 -9.55
CA LEU A 27 -5.86 22.50 -8.17
C LEU A 27 -6.75 21.35 -7.68
N MET A 28 -8.04 21.36 -8.05
CA MET A 28 -8.96 20.26 -7.78
C MET A 28 -8.57 18.98 -8.53
N ASN A 29 -8.12 19.08 -9.78
CA ASN A 29 -7.63 17.92 -10.53
C ASN A 29 -6.36 17.33 -9.92
N GLU A 30 -5.42 18.17 -9.48
CA GLU A 30 -4.20 17.72 -8.79
C GLU A 30 -4.52 17.03 -7.46
N GLN A 31 -5.48 17.55 -6.68
CA GLN A 31 -5.96 16.93 -5.45
C GLN A 31 -6.59 15.56 -5.70
N VAL A 32 -7.39 15.41 -6.77
CA VAL A 32 -7.99 14.12 -7.16
C VAL A 32 -6.90 13.10 -7.54
N ILE A 33 -5.86 13.52 -8.26
CA ILE A 33 -4.73 12.65 -8.64
C ILE A 33 -3.94 12.22 -7.39
N ALA A 34 -3.67 13.15 -6.47
CA ALA A 34 -2.97 12.85 -5.21
C ALA A 34 -3.77 11.87 -4.35
N MET A 35 -5.09 12.06 -4.23
CA MET A 35 -5.98 11.16 -3.50
C MET A 35 -6.01 9.76 -4.14
N TYR A 36 -6.07 9.67 -5.47
CA TYR A 36 -6.00 8.40 -6.18
C TYR A 36 -4.66 7.68 -5.97
N ALA A 37 -3.55 8.40 -6.00
CA ALA A 37 -2.23 7.84 -5.72
C ALA A 37 -2.13 7.29 -4.29
N ALA A 38 -2.70 8.01 -3.30
CA ALA A 38 -2.79 7.55 -1.92
C ALA A 38 -3.61 6.26 -1.79
N MET A 39 -4.82 6.22 -2.37
CA MET A 39 -5.68 5.03 -2.37
C MET A 39 -4.98 3.83 -3.03
N ARG A 40 -4.23 4.05 -4.12
CA ARG A 40 -3.46 2.98 -4.77
C ARG A 40 -2.33 2.45 -3.87
N SER A 41 -1.69 3.33 -3.11
CA SER A 41 -0.69 2.94 -2.12
C SER A 41 -1.32 2.05 -1.03
N GLU A 42 -2.50 2.43 -0.52
CA GLU A 42 -3.24 1.62 0.45
C GLU A 42 -3.63 0.25 -0.10
N LEU A 43 -4.10 0.18 -1.35
CA LEU A 43 -4.37 -1.12 -2.00
C LEU A 43 -3.14 -2.01 -2.04
N ASN A 44 -1.97 -1.46 -2.40
CA ASN A 44 -0.72 -2.23 -2.42
C ASN A 44 -0.34 -2.72 -1.01
N GLN A 45 -0.60 -1.93 0.03
CA GLN A 45 -0.40 -2.35 1.42
C GLN A 45 -1.33 -3.50 1.79
N PHE A 46 -2.61 -3.43 1.42
CA PHE A 46 -3.55 -4.53 1.64
C PHE A 46 -3.13 -5.80 0.89
N TYR A 47 -2.71 -5.71 -0.38
CA TYR A 47 -2.19 -6.87 -1.12
C TYR A 47 -0.96 -7.49 -0.45
N SER A 48 -0.05 -6.65 0.08
CA SER A 48 1.12 -7.13 0.82
C SER A 48 0.70 -7.85 2.10
N LYS A 49 -0.31 -7.35 2.81
CA LYS A 49 -0.82 -8.01 4.01
C LYS A 49 -1.57 -9.31 3.72
N ILE A 50 -2.32 -9.37 2.61
CA ILE A 50 -3.00 -10.59 2.17
C ILE A 50 -1.97 -11.70 1.93
N THR A 51 -0.92 -11.41 1.16
CA THR A 51 0.11 -12.42 0.86
C THR A 51 0.86 -12.88 2.10
N GLU A 52 1.12 -11.98 3.06
CA GLU A 52 1.67 -12.34 4.37
C GLU A 52 0.75 -13.31 5.14
N LEU A 53 -0.54 -13.02 5.20
CA LEU A 53 -1.54 -13.87 5.88
C LEU A 53 -1.73 -15.22 5.18
N GLU A 54 -1.69 -15.25 3.84
CA GLU A 54 -1.74 -16.50 3.08
C GLU A 54 -0.55 -17.41 3.44
N MET A 55 0.66 -16.85 3.55
CA MET A 55 1.85 -17.60 3.99
C MET A 55 1.72 -18.12 5.43
N GLU A 56 1.06 -17.37 6.31
CA GLU A 56 0.77 -17.79 7.68
C GLU A 56 -0.22 -18.96 7.74
N VAL A 57 -1.24 -19.00 6.88
CA VAL A 57 -2.17 -20.14 6.76
C VAL A 57 -1.44 -21.40 6.25
N MET A 58 -0.46 -21.24 5.36
CA MET A 58 0.35 -22.34 4.84
C MET A 58 1.24 -23.02 5.89
N SER A 59 1.39 -22.42 7.09
CA SER A 59 2.16 -22.98 8.22
C SER A 59 1.82 -24.43 8.57
N ASN A 60 0.55 -24.83 8.44
CA ASN A 60 0.12 -26.21 8.71
C ASN A 60 0.75 -27.24 7.77
N LEU A 61 0.93 -26.89 6.49
CA LEU A 61 1.56 -27.76 5.51
C LEU A 61 3.07 -27.85 5.75
N VAL A 62 3.69 -26.72 6.11
CA VAL A 62 5.11 -26.63 6.42
C VAL A 62 5.47 -27.52 7.61
N ILE A 63 4.68 -27.50 8.70
CA ILE A 63 4.91 -28.36 9.88
C ILE A 63 4.94 -29.84 9.46
N LYS A 64 3.94 -30.29 8.70
CA LYS A 64 3.86 -31.69 8.24
C LYS A 64 5.06 -32.09 7.38
N ALA A 65 5.56 -31.18 6.54
CA ALA A 65 6.67 -31.44 5.64
C ALA A 65 8.04 -31.50 6.36
N ILE A 66 8.26 -30.66 7.38
CA ILE A 66 9.58 -30.54 8.03
C ILE A 66 9.70 -31.36 9.32
N GLN A 67 8.59 -31.75 9.95
CA GLN A 67 8.59 -32.57 11.16
C GLN A 67 9.35 -33.91 11.07
N PRO A 68 9.35 -34.65 9.94
CA PRO A 68 10.14 -35.88 9.83
C PRO A 68 11.63 -35.66 9.51
N LEU A 69 12.07 -34.40 9.32
CA LEU A 69 13.45 -34.10 8.95
C LEU A 69 14.37 -34.03 10.17
N ASP A 70 15.67 -34.21 9.94
CA ASP A 70 16.68 -34.06 10.97
C ASP A 70 16.66 -32.64 11.60
N PRO A 71 16.65 -32.51 12.94
CA PRO A 71 16.60 -31.20 13.61
C PRO A 71 17.78 -30.28 13.31
N SER A 72 18.94 -30.82 12.93
CA SER A 72 20.14 -30.04 12.61
C SER A 72 20.18 -29.60 11.16
N ARG A 73 19.21 -30.03 10.34
CA ARG A 73 19.11 -29.61 8.94
C ARG A 73 18.81 -28.13 8.85
N ARG A 74 19.50 -27.46 7.93
CA ARG A 74 19.31 -26.04 7.63
C ARG A 74 17.94 -25.80 7.00
N CYS A 75 17.30 -24.73 7.45
CA CYS A 75 16.01 -24.24 7.02
C CYS A 75 16.15 -22.75 6.68
N TYR A 76 15.38 -22.27 5.71
CA TYR A 76 15.37 -20.86 5.33
C TYR A 76 13.96 -20.32 5.45
N ARG A 77 13.81 -19.21 6.18
CA ARG A 77 12.54 -18.50 6.31
C ARG A 77 12.64 -17.16 5.58
N MET A 78 11.65 -16.87 4.76
CA MET A 78 11.49 -15.57 4.13
C MET A 78 10.86 -14.58 5.12
N ILE A 79 11.45 -13.39 5.24
CA ILE A 79 10.92 -12.26 6.00
C ILE A 79 11.02 -11.03 5.10
N GLY A 80 9.87 -10.56 4.60
CA GLY A 80 9.84 -9.54 3.55
C GLY A 80 10.62 -10.01 2.33
N ALA A 81 11.72 -9.32 2.01
CA ALA A 81 12.59 -9.64 0.87
C ALA A 81 13.86 -10.43 1.23
N VAL A 82 14.07 -10.79 2.50
CA VAL A 82 15.31 -11.42 2.97
C VAL A 82 15.06 -12.86 3.39
N LEU A 83 15.96 -13.76 2.97
CA LEU A 83 16.01 -15.16 3.41
C LEU A 83 16.93 -15.28 4.63
N VAL A 84 16.38 -15.74 5.75
CA VAL A 84 17.12 -15.94 7.00
C VAL A 84 17.39 -17.43 7.19
N GLU A 85 18.67 -17.78 7.37
CA GLU A 85 19.10 -19.14 7.71
C GLU A 85 18.78 -19.47 9.17
N ARG A 86 18.19 -20.67 9.38
CA ARG A 86 17.79 -21.24 10.66
C ARG A 86 17.96 -22.75 10.64
N THR A 87 17.71 -23.42 11.76
CA THR A 87 17.65 -24.88 11.83
C THR A 87 16.21 -25.37 12.01
N VAL A 88 15.93 -26.63 11.63
CA VAL A 88 14.61 -27.24 11.86
C VAL A 88 14.23 -27.20 13.35
N ARG A 89 15.20 -27.40 14.25
CA ARG A 89 15.02 -27.29 15.71
C ARG A 89 14.48 -25.92 16.15
N GLU A 90 14.97 -24.84 15.54
CA GLU A 90 14.52 -23.47 15.86
C GLU A 90 13.19 -23.11 15.19
N VAL A 91 12.98 -23.62 13.97
CA VAL A 91 11.82 -23.24 13.14
C VAL A 91 10.55 -23.96 13.57
N LEU A 92 10.61 -25.25 13.89
CA LEU A 92 9.43 -26.04 14.31
C LEU A 92 8.63 -25.40 15.46
N PRO A 93 9.23 -25.02 16.61
CA PRO A 93 8.48 -24.40 17.70
C PRO A 93 7.98 -22.99 17.34
N ALA A 94 8.70 -22.26 16.49
CA ALA A 94 8.27 -20.94 16.02
C ALA A 94 7.02 -21.03 15.13
N VAL A 95 6.99 -21.97 14.19
CA VAL A 95 5.84 -22.17 13.29
C VAL A 95 4.62 -22.69 14.06
N HIS A 96 4.81 -23.52 15.09
CA HIS A 96 3.71 -23.98 15.96
C HIS A 96 3.07 -22.82 16.73
N ARG A 97 3.88 -21.97 17.37
CA ARG A 97 3.39 -20.79 18.11
C ARG A 97 2.63 -19.82 17.21
N ASN A 98 3.12 -19.58 16.00
CA ASN A 98 2.46 -18.69 15.05
C ASN A 98 1.09 -19.24 14.64
N LYS A 99 1.02 -20.53 14.31
CA LYS A 99 -0.24 -21.21 14.00
C LYS A 99 -1.25 -21.11 15.14
N ASP A 100 -0.81 -21.31 16.38
CA ASP A 100 -1.70 -21.23 17.54
C ASP A 100 -2.17 -19.79 17.81
N GLY A 101 -1.36 -18.79 17.46
CA GLY A 101 -1.75 -17.37 17.51
C GLY A 101 -2.87 -17.01 16.54
N LEU A 102 -2.97 -17.68 15.38
CA LEU A 102 -3.98 -17.43 14.34
C LEU A 102 -5.32 -18.11 14.59
N LYS A 103 -5.39 -19.06 15.52
CA LYS A 103 -6.62 -19.79 15.86
C LYS A 103 -7.47 -19.10 16.93
N ARG A 104 -7.03 -17.95 17.45
CA ARG A 104 -7.76 -17.16 18.44
C ARG A 104 -8.67 -16.14 17.79
#